data_AF-A0A498CTF4-F1
#
_entry.id   AF-A0A498CTF4-F1
#
_cell.length_a   1.000
_cell.length_b   1.000
_cell.length_c   1.000
_cell.angle_alpha   90.00
_cell.angle_beta   90.00
_cell.angle_gamma   90.00
#
_symmetry.space_group_name_H-M   'P 1'
#
loop_
_entity.id
_entity.type
_entity.pdbx_description
1 polymer ?
#
loop_
_entity_poly.entity_id
_entity_poly.type
_entity_poly.pdbx_seq_one_letter_code
_entity_poly.pdbx_strand_id
1 'polypeptide(L)'
;MSLDVNFHGADELSRKLTKLANAKVAKRIARKAARQAMNIVRDAARVNAKAIDDPESSEKIWKNIAVSGGKTRSQNEIVMRVGVRGGASFSNPVPPTLSGGDTRHWRFKEFPTANSMGTPFLRPALINNVQEATNKFSNVFGAELDKELAK
;
A
#
# COMPACT_ATOMS: atom_id res chain seq x y z
N MET A 1 -2.10 53.94 10.68
CA MET A 1 -2.44 52.61 11.21
C MET A 1 -1.79 51.58 10.30
N SER A 2 -0.64 51.01 10.68
CA SER A 2 -0.17 49.79 10.01
C SER A 2 -1.02 48.64 10.53
N LEU A 3 -1.76 47.98 9.65
CA LEU A 3 -2.33 46.68 9.99
C LEU A 3 -1.16 45.69 10.03
N ASP A 4 -0.76 45.29 11.22
CA ASP A 4 0.04 44.08 11.40
C ASP A 4 -0.86 42.89 11.03
N VAL A 5 -0.79 42.48 9.76
CA VAL A 5 -1.44 41.27 9.27
C VAL A 5 -0.58 40.08 9.70
N ASN A 6 -0.81 39.61 10.93
CA ASN A 6 -0.23 38.36 11.41
C ASN A 6 -0.90 37.18 10.67
N PHE A 7 -0.25 36.72 9.60
CA PHE A 7 -0.64 35.50 8.91
C PHE A 7 -0.31 34.30 9.79
N HIS A 8 -1.22 33.94 10.71
CA HIS A 8 -1.06 32.79 11.61
C HIS A 8 -0.82 31.44 10.90
N GLY A 9 -1.10 31.34 9.59
CA GLY A 9 -0.77 30.15 8.78
C GLY A 9 0.57 30.21 8.02
N ALA A 10 1.19 31.39 7.87
CA ALA A 10 2.44 31.52 7.11
C ALA A 10 3.63 30.91 7.84
N ASP A 11 3.69 31.09 9.16
CA ASP A 11 4.73 30.49 10.00
C ASP A 11 4.59 28.97 10.07
N GLU A 12 3.36 28.46 10.18
CA GLU A 12 3.07 27.03 10.17
C GLU A 12 3.46 26.40 8.82
N LEU A 13 3.13 27.07 7.72
CA LEU A 13 3.50 26.65 6.37
C LEU A 13 5.03 26.64 6.18
N SER A 14 5.72 27.70 6.62
CA SER A 14 7.18 27.80 6.55
C SER A 14 7.87 26.66 7.34
N ARG A 15 7.37 26.34 8.53
CA ARG A 15 7.85 25.21 9.34
C ARG A 15 7.56 23.86 8.67
N LYS A 16 6.40 23.70 8.05
CA LYS A 16 6.07 22.49 7.25
C LYS A 16 7.04 22.32 6.10
N LEU A 17 7.32 23.38 5.35
CA LEU A 17 8.24 23.36 4.20
C LEU A 17 9.69 23.05 4.62
N THR A 18 10.17 23.61 5.72
CA THR A 18 11.52 23.32 6.24
C THR A 18 11.66 21.88 6.74
N LYS A 19 10.65 21.31 7.41
CA LYS A 19 10.70 19.87 7.77
C LYS A 19 10.58 18.95 6.54
N LEU A 20 9.84 19.37 5.52
CA LEU A 20 9.79 18.66 4.23
C LEU A 20 11.11 18.76 3.45
N ALA A 21 11.89 19.83 3.63
CA ALA A 21 13.23 19.96 3.05
C ALA A 21 14.18 18.87 3.55
N ASN A 22 13.94 18.32 4.76
CA ASN A 22 14.64 17.13 5.21
C ASN A 22 14.09 15.87 4.53
N ALA A 23 14.75 15.46 3.45
CA ALA A 23 14.39 14.29 2.65
C ALA A 23 14.21 13.00 3.48
N LYS A 24 15.00 12.79 4.54
CA LYS A 24 14.91 11.57 5.38
C LYS A 24 13.61 11.55 6.19
N VAL A 25 13.22 12.69 6.75
CA VAL A 25 11.98 12.84 7.53
C VAL A 25 10.77 12.74 6.61
N ALA A 26 10.75 13.49 5.51
CA ALA A 26 9.70 13.43 4.50
C ALA A 26 9.48 12.00 4.00
N LYS A 27 10.56 11.28 3.69
CA LYS A 27 10.49 9.89 3.21
C LYS A 27 9.96 8.92 4.27
N ARG A 28 10.33 9.10 5.54
CA ARG A 28 9.80 8.29 6.64
C ARG A 28 8.30 8.46 6.78
N ILE A 29 7.83 9.71 6.81
CA ILE A 29 6.41 10.06 6.95
C ILE A 29 5.62 9.52 5.76
N ALA A 30 6.07 9.80 4.53
CA ALA A 30 5.41 9.33 3.31
C ALA A 30 5.35 7.80 3.25
N ARG A 31 6.40 7.05 3.66
CA ARG A 31 6.34 5.58 3.72
C ARG A 31 5.31 5.08 4.73
N LYS A 32 5.20 5.72 5.89
CA LYS A 32 4.22 5.35 6.93
C LYS A 32 2.80 5.60 6.42
N ALA A 33 2.55 6.78 5.86
CA ALA A 33 1.27 7.14 5.26
C ALA A 33 0.89 6.19 4.11
N ALA A 34 1.82 5.94 3.18
CA ALA A 34 1.60 5.03 2.06
C ALA A 34 1.28 3.60 2.52
N ARG A 35 1.97 3.10 3.56
CA ARG A 35 1.69 1.77 4.11
C ARG A 35 0.29 1.70 4.71
N GLN A 36 -0.13 2.72 5.46
CA GLN A 36 -1.46 2.74 6.07
C GLN A 36 -2.57 2.89 5.01
N ALA A 37 -2.36 3.70 3.98
CA ALA A 37 -3.26 3.82 2.85
C ALA A 37 -3.45 2.47 2.14
N MET A 38 -2.34 1.79 1.80
CA MET A 38 -2.39 0.50 1.12
C MET A 38 -2.94 -0.65 1.98
N ASN A 39 -3.07 -0.49 3.30
CA ASN A 39 -3.74 -1.49 4.13
C ASN A 39 -5.23 -1.62 3.77
N ILE A 40 -5.89 -0.55 3.34
CA ILE A 40 -7.29 -0.58 2.87
C ILE A 40 -7.40 -1.50 1.66
N VAL A 41 -6.55 -1.27 0.66
CA VAL A 41 -6.46 -2.10 -0.55
C VAL A 41 -6.12 -3.55 -0.22
N ARG A 42 -5.19 -3.79 0.73
CA ARG A 42 -4.85 -5.14 1.21
C ARG A 42 -6.07 -5.83 1.81
N ASP A 43 -6.84 -5.16 2.63
CA ASP A 43 -7.97 -5.76 3.34
C ASP A 43 -9.12 -6.04 2.36
N ALA A 44 -9.40 -5.14 1.42
CA ALA A 44 -10.31 -5.40 0.31
C ALA A 44 -9.86 -6.60 -0.55
N ALA A 45 -8.57 -6.68 -0.88
CA ALA A 45 -8.02 -7.82 -1.62
C ALA A 45 -8.17 -9.15 -0.87
N ARG A 46 -8.05 -9.13 0.46
CA ARG A 46 -8.28 -10.33 1.30
C ARG A 46 -9.74 -10.76 1.29
N VAL A 47 -10.68 -9.82 1.32
CA VAL A 47 -12.12 -10.12 1.22
C VAL A 47 -12.42 -10.72 -0.15
N ASN A 48 -11.95 -10.09 -1.23
CA ASN A 48 -12.15 -10.60 -2.60
C ASN A 48 -11.53 -11.99 -2.79
N ALA A 49 -10.31 -12.20 -2.26
CA ALA A 49 -9.63 -13.50 -2.35
C ALA A 49 -10.35 -14.60 -1.57
N LYS A 50 -10.97 -14.29 -0.42
CA LYS A 50 -11.78 -15.25 0.33
C LYS A 50 -13.01 -15.70 -0.45
N ALA A 51 -13.61 -14.82 -1.26
CA ALA A 51 -14.80 -15.15 -2.04
C ALA A 51 -14.50 -16.14 -3.19
N ILE A 52 -13.24 -16.26 -3.60
CA ILE A 52 -12.80 -17.17 -4.68
C ILE A 52 -11.93 -18.33 -4.16
N ASP A 53 -11.73 -18.42 -2.84
CA ASP A 53 -10.91 -19.45 -2.19
C ASP A 53 -11.62 -20.80 -2.29
N ASP A 54 -10.85 -21.87 -2.52
CA ASP A 54 -11.39 -23.23 -2.56
C ASP A 54 -11.46 -23.80 -1.13
N PRO A 55 -12.67 -24.15 -0.62
CA PRO A 55 -12.81 -24.71 0.73
C PRO A 55 -12.08 -26.04 0.94
N GLU A 56 -11.87 -26.82 -0.12
CA GLU A 56 -11.23 -28.14 -0.05
C GLU A 56 -9.69 -28.03 -0.05
N SER A 57 -9.14 -26.88 -0.46
CA SER A 57 -7.71 -26.66 -0.47
C SER A 57 -7.18 -26.19 0.88
N SER A 58 -6.00 -26.69 1.25
CA SER A 58 -5.24 -26.15 2.38
C SER A 58 -4.59 -24.79 2.07
N GLU A 59 -4.45 -24.46 0.78
CA GLU A 59 -3.83 -23.24 0.28
C GLU A 59 -4.81 -22.06 0.35
N LYS A 60 -4.38 -20.97 0.98
CA LYS A 60 -5.24 -19.81 1.30
C LYS A 60 -4.60 -18.52 0.82
N ILE A 61 -5.00 -18.06 -0.36
CA ILE A 61 -4.41 -16.87 -1.01
C ILE A 61 -4.50 -15.65 -0.09
N TRP A 62 -5.67 -15.42 0.51
CA TRP A 62 -5.95 -14.27 1.36
C TRP A 62 -5.00 -14.16 2.56
N LYS A 63 -4.50 -15.27 3.11
CA LYS A 63 -3.50 -15.25 4.21
C LYS A 63 -2.15 -14.72 3.75
N ASN A 64 -1.81 -14.89 2.48
CA ASN A 64 -0.54 -14.47 1.92
C ASN A 64 -0.57 -13.07 1.31
N ILE A 65 -1.74 -12.41 1.22
CA ILE A 65 -1.85 -11.02 0.75
C ILE A 65 -1.27 -10.05 1.78
N ALA A 66 -0.32 -9.23 1.35
CA ALA A 66 0.39 -8.28 2.20
C ALA A 66 0.76 -6.99 1.44
N VAL A 67 0.96 -5.92 2.22
CA VAL A 67 1.56 -4.67 1.74
C VAL A 67 3.09 -4.81 1.77
N SER A 68 3.76 -4.45 0.68
CA SER A 68 5.22 -4.45 0.59
C SER A 68 5.74 -3.22 -0.15
N GLY A 69 7.00 -2.87 0.07
CA GLY A 69 7.66 -1.83 -0.72
C GLY A 69 7.85 -2.28 -2.17
N GLY A 70 7.68 -1.35 -3.11
CA GLY A 70 8.04 -1.54 -4.51
C GLY A 70 9.50 -1.18 -4.75
N LYS A 71 10.05 -1.66 -5.87
CA LYS A 71 11.35 -1.21 -6.39
C LYS A 71 11.14 0.13 -7.12
N THR A 72 11.98 1.12 -6.82
CA THR A 72 12.07 2.37 -7.61
C THR A 72 13.54 2.63 -7.93
N ARG A 73 13.78 3.25 -9.09
CA ARG A 73 15.10 3.72 -9.52
C ARG A 73 15.44 5.07 -8.90
N SER A 74 14.42 5.84 -8.50
CA SER A 74 14.59 7.17 -7.92
C SER A 74 14.66 7.10 -6.40
N GLN A 75 15.62 7.81 -5.81
CA GLN A 75 15.71 7.94 -4.35
C GLN A 75 14.61 8.82 -3.77
N ASN A 76 13.97 9.66 -4.59
CA ASN A 76 12.93 10.60 -4.19
C ASN A 76 11.52 10.01 -4.26
N GLU A 77 11.38 8.81 -4.80
CA GLU A 77 10.09 8.14 -4.90
C GLU A 77 9.87 7.13 -3.79
N ILE A 78 8.60 6.93 -3.46
CA ILE A 78 8.15 5.84 -2.58
C ILE A 78 7.09 5.07 -3.33
N VAL A 79 7.36 3.79 -3.54
CA VAL A 79 6.39 2.86 -4.11
C VAL A 79 5.96 1.89 -3.03
N MET A 80 4.65 1.78 -2.84
CA MET A 80 4.02 0.79 -1.96
C MET A 80 3.07 -0.04 -2.81
N ARG A 81 3.11 -1.37 -2.65
CA ARG A 81 2.30 -2.31 -3.42
C ARG A 81 1.59 -3.29 -2.50
N VAL A 82 0.47 -3.80 -2.98
CA VAL A 82 -0.22 -4.96 -2.39
C VAL A 82 0.02 -6.15 -3.31
N GLY A 83 0.36 -7.30 -2.73
CA GLY A 83 0.58 -8.52 -3.50
C GLY A 83 0.60 -9.76 -2.62
N VAL A 84 0.77 -10.92 -3.26
CA VAL A 84 0.80 -12.22 -2.59
C VAL A 84 2.25 -12.58 -2.24
N ARG A 85 2.49 -12.90 -0.95
CA ARG A 85 3.78 -13.39 -0.47
C ARG A 85 4.15 -14.70 -1.17
N GLY A 86 5.44 -14.92 -1.37
CA GLY A 86 5.95 -16.07 -2.14
C GLY A 86 5.94 -15.85 -3.66
N GLY A 87 5.29 -14.79 -4.14
CA GLY A 87 5.25 -14.47 -5.57
C GLY A 87 4.47 -15.52 -6.37
N ALA A 88 4.71 -15.56 -7.68
CA ALA A 88 4.03 -16.48 -8.60
C ALA A 88 5.02 -17.36 -9.39
N SER A 89 6.28 -17.41 -8.96
CA SER A 89 7.33 -18.15 -9.67
C SER A 89 7.34 -19.61 -9.27
N PHE A 90 7.26 -20.50 -10.25
CA PHE A 90 7.45 -21.94 -10.07
C PHE A 90 8.91 -22.36 -10.29
N SER A 91 9.83 -21.41 -10.51
CA SER A 91 11.25 -21.71 -10.74
C SER A 91 11.93 -22.38 -9.55
N ASN A 92 11.46 -22.09 -8.33
CA ASN A 92 11.92 -22.79 -7.14
C ASN A 92 11.02 -24.02 -6.91
N PRO A 93 11.55 -25.25 -6.92
CA PRO A 93 10.74 -26.44 -6.68
C PRO A 93 10.17 -26.46 -5.25
N VAL A 94 10.87 -25.85 -4.28
CA VAL A 94 10.43 -25.77 -2.89
C VAL A 94 9.60 -24.50 -2.67
N PRO A 95 8.30 -24.61 -2.34
CA PRO A 95 7.50 -23.43 -2.03
C PRO A 95 7.96 -22.76 -0.73
N PRO A 96 7.84 -21.43 -0.61
CA PRO A 96 8.13 -20.72 0.62
C PRO A 96 7.14 -21.11 1.72
N THR A 97 7.64 -21.27 2.95
CA THR A 97 6.82 -21.56 4.12
C THR A 97 6.01 -20.33 4.54
N LEU A 98 4.73 -20.32 4.18
CA LEU A 98 3.81 -19.22 4.41
C LEU A 98 2.55 -19.70 5.12
N SER A 99 1.91 -18.80 5.86
CA SER A 99 0.69 -19.09 6.63
C SER A 99 -0.50 -19.57 5.77
N GLY A 100 -0.50 -19.22 4.49
CA GLY A 100 -1.47 -19.66 3.50
C GLY A 100 -1.00 -20.82 2.62
N GLY A 101 0.12 -21.48 2.94
CA GLY A 101 0.67 -22.54 2.09
C GLY A 101 1.23 -22.02 0.76
N ASP A 102 1.31 -22.91 -0.23
CA ASP A 102 1.81 -22.60 -1.57
C ASP A 102 0.76 -21.89 -2.43
N THR A 103 0.73 -20.56 -2.39
CA THR A 103 -0.26 -19.80 -3.15
C THR A 103 0.23 -19.36 -4.53
N ARG A 104 1.31 -19.93 -5.09
CA ARG A 104 1.93 -19.46 -6.36
C ARG A 104 0.97 -19.47 -7.55
N HIS A 105 -0.08 -20.29 -7.48
CA HIS A 105 -1.15 -20.37 -8.47
C HIS A 105 -2.03 -19.10 -8.54
N TRP A 106 -1.93 -18.17 -7.59
CA TRP A 106 -2.75 -16.95 -7.53
C TRP A 106 -2.80 -16.15 -8.84
N ARG A 107 -1.71 -16.16 -9.62
CA ARG A 107 -1.64 -15.41 -10.89
C ARG A 107 -2.65 -15.91 -11.92
N PHE A 108 -2.95 -17.20 -11.91
CA PHE A 108 -3.90 -17.82 -12.84
C PHE A 108 -5.35 -17.52 -12.46
N LYS A 109 -5.57 -17.16 -11.19
CA LYS A 109 -6.85 -16.60 -10.73
C LYS A 109 -6.94 -15.12 -11.08
N GLU A 110 -5.88 -14.33 -10.90
CA GLU A 110 -5.91 -12.88 -11.17
C GLU A 110 -5.93 -12.50 -12.66
N PHE A 111 -5.20 -13.24 -13.50
CA PHE A 111 -4.99 -12.90 -14.90
C PHE A 111 -5.62 -13.95 -15.83
N PRO A 112 -6.12 -13.51 -17.00
CA PRO A 112 -6.59 -14.44 -18.02
C PRO A 112 -5.44 -15.31 -18.54
N THR A 113 -5.81 -16.51 -18.96
CA THR A 113 -4.96 -17.50 -19.63
C THR A 113 -5.66 -17.95 -20.91
N ALA A 114 -5.00 -18.74 -21.76
CA ALA A 114 -5.62 -19.27 -22.97
C ALA A 114 -6.92 -20.05 -22.72
N ASN A 115 -7.06 -20.66 -21.53
CA ASN A 115 -8.17 -21.56 -21.19
C ASN A 115 -9.10 -21.01 -20.10
N SER A 116 -8.87 -19.80 -19.58
CA SER A 116 -9.68 -19.21 -18.51
C SER A 116 -9.57 -17.70 -18.52
N MET A 117 -10.70 -17.00 -18.33
CA MET A 117 -10.76 -15.53 -18.28
C MET A 117 -10.13 -14.95 -16.99
N GLY A 118 -9.88 -15.77 -15.98
CA GLY A 118 -9.48 -15.33 -14.64
C GLY A 118 -10.62 -14.65 -13.88
N THR A 119 -10.49 -14.59 -12.55
CA THR A 119 -11.37 -13.88 -11.62
C THR A 119 -10.52 -12.90 -10.81
N PRO A 120 -10.33 -11.66 -11.31
CA PRO A 120 -9.48 -10.68 -10.66
C PRO A 120 -9.96 -10.34 -9.25
N PHE A 121 -9.04 -10.33 -8.29
CA PHE A 121 -9.31 -9.99 -6.88
C PHE A 121 -8.40 -8.87 -6.37
N LEU A 122 -7.18 -8.74 -6.91
CA LEU A 122 -6.24 -7.66 -6.57
C LEU A 122 -6.55 -6.38 -7.35
N ARG A 123 -6.78 -6.46 -8.66
CA ARG A 123 -7.12 -5.30 -9.49
C ARG A 123 -8.37 -4.56 -9.02
N PRO A 124 -9.53 -5.20 -8.80
CA PRO A 124 -10.71 -4.51 -8.29
C PRO A 124 -10.50 -3.95 -6.88
N ALA A 125 -9.69 -4.62 -6.04
CA ALA A 125 -9.37 -4.10 -4.71
C ALA A 125 -8.62 -2.75 -4.78
N LEU A 126 -7.77 -2.53 -5.77
CA LEU A 126 -7.13 -1.23 -5.97
C LEU A 126 -8.10 -0.21 -6.57
N ILE A 127 -8.74 -0.55 -7.70
CA ILE A 127 -9.59 0.39 -8.47
C ILE A 127 -10.72 0.95 -7.61
N ASN A 128 -11.39 0.10 -6.84
CA ASN A 128 -12.55 0.51 -6.05
C ASN A 128 -12.16 1.32 -4.80
N ASN A 129 -10.90 1.29 -4.38
CA ASN A 129 -10.43 1.92 -3.15
C ASN A 129 -9.39 3.04 -3.38
N VAL A 130 -9.22 3.52 -4.63
CA VAL A 130 -8.25 4.59 -4.95
C VAL A 130 -8.52 5.86 -4.13
N GLN A 131 -9.79 6.28 -4.05
CA GLN A 131 -10.15 7.50 -3.33
C GLN A 131 -9.92 7.34 -1.82
N GLU A 132 -10.34 6.22 -1.23
CA GLU A 132 -10.16 5.96 0.20
C GLU A 132 -8.67 5.85 0.58
N ALA A 133 -7.87 5.17 -0.25
CA ALA A 133 -6.43 5.08 -0.04
C ALA A 133 -5.77 6.47 -0.12
N THR A 134 -6.17 7.30 -1.09
CA THR A 134 -5.67 8.67 -1.23
C THR A 134 -6.05 9.53 -0.02
N ASN A 135 -7.31 9.48 0.41
CA ASN A 135 -7.77 10.20 1.60
C ASN A 135 -7.01 9.76 2.85
N LYS A 136 -6.83 8.44 3.04
CA LYS A 136 -6.08 7.89 4.17
C LYS A 136 -4.62 8.32 4.14
N PHE A 137 -4.01 8.37 2.96
CA PHE A 137 -2.65 8.88 2.79
C PHE A 137 -2.55 10.32 3.27
N SER A 138 -3.38 11.23 2.73
CA SER A 138 -3.36 12.66 3.08
C SER A 138 -3.56 12.89 4.58
N ASN A 139 -4.52 12.19 5.18
CA ASN A 139 -4.82 12.30 6.61
C ASN A 139 -3.63 11.87 7.48
N VAL A 140 -3.02 10.71 7.16
CA VAL A 140 -1.87 10.20 7.93
C VAL A 140 -0.64 11.05 7.70
N PHE A 141 -0.42 11.50 6.47
CA PHE A 141 0.71 12.34 6.11
C PHE A 141 0.65 13.69 6.84
N GLY A 142 -0.50 14.38 6.81
CA GLY A 142 -0.72 15.62 7.56
C GLY A 142 -0.53 15.43 9.06
N ALA A 143 -1.18 14.42 9.65
CA ALA A 143 -1.07 14.17 11.08
C ALA A 143 0.37 13.85 11.53
N GLU A 144 1.17 13.18 10.70
CA GLU A 144 2.57 12.91 11.01
C GLU A 144 3.46 14.13 10.80
N LEU A 145 3.14 15.01 9.85
CA LEU A 145 3.80 16.31 9.73
C LEU A 145 3.54 17.17 10.97
N ASP A 146 2.30 17.26 11.43
CA ASP A 146 1.94 18.05 12.62
C ASP A 146 2.64 17.52 13.88
N LYS A 147 2.74 16.19 14.03
CA LYS A 147 3.54 15.56 15.11
C LYS A 147 5.02 15.88 15.00
N GLU A 148 5.58 15.91 13.80
CA GLU A 148 6.98 16.32 13.67
C GLU A 148 7.10 17.79 14.04
N LEU A 149 6.22 18.70 13.62
CA LEU A 149 6.28 20.13 13.95
C LEU A 149 6.19 20.42 15.46
N ALA A 150 5.45 19.60 16.20
CA ALA A 150 5.34 19.72 17.65
C ALA A 150 6.59 19.25 18.43
N LYS A 151 7.58 18.65 17.75
CA LYS A 151 8.92 18.36 18.30
C LYS A 151 9.88 19.48 17.98
#